data_AF-A0A0U1RPU8-F1
#
_entry.id   AF-A0A0U1RPU8-F1
#
_cell.length_a   1.000
_cell.length_b   1.000
_cell.length_c   1.000
_cell.angle_alpha   90.00
_cell.angle_beta   90.00
_cell.angle_gamma   90.00
#
_symmetry.space_group_name_H-M   'P 1'
#
loop_
_entity.id
_entity.type
_entity.pdbx_description
1 polymer ?
#
loop_
_entity_poly.entity_id
_entity_poly.type
_entity_poly.pdbx_seq_one_letter_code
_entity_poly.pdbx_strand_id
1 'polypeptide(L)'
;MQRSDSAGIGIGFYGNSETSDGVSQLSSALLHANHTLSTIDDVVLETVERLGEAVKTELTTLEEVLSVRMELVAATRGARRQAEAAAQYLQGLAFWQGVSLSPVQVAEDVTFVEEYRWLAYVLLLLLVLLVCLFTLLGLAKQSKWLVVVMTAMSLLVLVLSWGSMGLEAATAVGLSDFCSNPDTYVLNLTQEETGLSSDILSYYFLCNQAVSNPFQQRLTLSQRALASIHSQLQGLEREAIPQFSAAQKPLLSLEETLNVTERSFHQLVALLHCRSLHKDYGSALRGLCEDALEGLLFLMLFSLLSAGALATTLCSLPRAWALFPPSDDYDDTDDDDPFNPQESKRFVQWQSSI
;
A
#
# COMPACT_ATOMS: atom_id res chain seq x y z
N MET A 1 -13.18 -12.40 36.01
CA MET A 1 -11.93 -11.76 35.56
C MET A 1 -11.30 -12.49 34.37
N GLN A 2 -11.12 -13.82 34.42
CA GLN A 2 -10.33 -14.59 33.45
C GLN A 2 -10.85 -14.66 31.99
N ARG A 3 -12.08 -14.19 31.69
CA ARG A 3 -12.64 -14.15 30.33
C ARG A 3 -12.38 -12.84 29.57
N SER A 4 -12.04 -11.76 30.27
CA SER A 4 -11.85 -10.44 29.62
C SER A 4 -10.45 -10.27 29.03
N ASP A 5 -9.42 -10.86 29.68
CA ASP A 5 -8.03 -10.58 29.31
C ASP A 5 -7.60 -11.30 28.02
N SER A 6 -8.13 -12.51 27.76
CA SER A 6 -7.91 -13.23 26.49
C SER A 6 -8.63 -12.58 25.31
N ALA A 7 -9.75 -11.89 25.55
CA ALA A 7 -10.50 -11.21 24.50
C ALA A 7 -9.76 -9.92 24.04
N GLY A 8 -9.15 -9.19 24.96
CA GLY A 8 -8.40 -7.97 24.64
C GLY A 8 -7.20 -8.22 23.72
N ILE A 9 -6.39 -9.25 24.00
CA ILE A 9 -5.21 -9.57 23.17
C ILE A 9 -5.62 -9.99 21.75
N GLY A 10 -6.72 -10.74 21.62
CA GLY A 10 -7.27 -11.10 20.30
C GLY A 10 -7.73 -9.87 19.50
N ILE A 11 -8.38 -8.91 20.17
CA ILE A 11 -8.78 -7.62 19.55
C ILE A 11 -7.54 -6.85 19.05
N GLY A 12 -6.46 -6.81 19.82
CA GLY A 12 -5.24 -6.12 19.39
C GLY A 12 -4.57 -6.77 18.18
N PHE A 13 -4.52 -8.11 18.12
CA PHE A 13 -3.98 -8.82 16.95
C PHE A 13 -4.86 -8.61 15.72
N TYR A 14 -6.18 -8.66 15.88
CA TYR A 14 -7.14 -8.35 14.82
C TYR A 14 -6.93 -6.92 14.31
N GLY A 15 -6.97 -5.92 15.19
CA GLY A 15 -6.77 -4.53 14.81
C GLY A 15 -5.43 -4.27 14.12
N ASN A 16 -4.35 -4.89 14.60
CA ASN A 16 -3.04 -4.78 13.97
C ASN A 16 -2.99 -5.38 12.56
N SER A 17 -3.66 -6.53 12.36
CA SER A 17 -3.78 -7.19 11.05
C SER A 17 -4.64 -6.36 10.11
N GLU A 18 -5.81 -5.93 10.56
CA GLU A 18 -6.76 -5.15 9.75
C GLU A 18 -6.14 -3.83 9.28
N THR A 19 -5.39 -3.14 10.16
CA THR A 19 -4.62 -1.96 9.75
C THR A 19 -3.58 -2.28 8.68
N SER A 20 -2.86 -3.39 8.82
CA SER A 20 -1.86 -3.82 7.84
C SER A 20 -2.48 -4.24 6.51
N ASP A 21 -3.66 -4.87 6.52
CA ASP A 21 -4.38 -5.28 5.33
C ASP A 21 -4.87 -4.05 4.55
N GLY A 22 -5.42 -3.06 5.25
CA GLY A 22 -5.82 -1.77 4.66
C GLY A 22 -4.65 -1.01 4.02
N VAL A 23 -3.50 -0.97 4.70
CA VAL A 23 -2.28 -0.35 4.15
C VAL A 23 -1.71 -1.15 2.97
N SER A 24 -1.74 -2.48 3.03
CA SER A 24 -1.33 -3.34 1.92
C SER A 24 -2.23 -3.15 0.68
N GLN A 25 -3.53 -2.97 0.89
CA GLN A 25 -4.48 -2.65 -0.18
C GLN A 25 -4.18 -1.30 -0.84
N LEU A 26 -3.85 -0.27 -0.04
CA LEU A 26 -3.36 1.01 -0.55
C LEU A 26 -2.09 0.86 -1.40
N SER A 27 -1.07 0.18 -0.85
CA SER A 27 0.21 -0.04 -1.53
C SER A 27 0.01 -0.76 -2.87
N SER A 28 -0.79 -1.83 -2.87
CA SER A 28 -1.13 -2.59 -4.08
C SER A 28 -1.86 -1.75 -5.12
N ALA A 29 -2.81 -0.91 -4.70
CA ALA A 29 -3.53 -0.02 -5.60
C ALA A 29 -2.61 1.04 -6.24
N LEU A 30 -1.66 1.59 -5.48
CA LEU A 30 -0.65 2.52 -6.00
C LEU A 30 0.26 1.85 -7.03
N LEU A 31 0.70 0.61 -6.78
CA LEU A 31 1.51 -0.16 -7.73
C LEU A 31 0.74 -0.47 -9.02
N HIS A 32 -0.54 -0.84 -8.92
CA HIS A 32 -1.40 -1.06 -10.09
C HIS A 32 -1.63 0.22 -10.90
N ALA A 33 -1.84 1.35 -10.22
CA ALA A 33 -1.96 2.65 -10.87
C ALA A 33 -0.67 3.00 -11.60
N ASN A 34 0.50 2.82 -10.97
CA ASN A 34 1.79 3.05 -11.60
C ASN A 34 2.00 2.17 -12.83
N HIS A 35 1.69 0.86 -12.74
CA HIS A 35 1.78 -0.03 -13.90
C HIS A 35 0.90 0.47 -15.04
N THR A 36 -0.34 0.89 -14.76
CA THR A 36 -1.24 1.39 -15.81
C THR A 36 -0.68 2.66 -16.46
N LEU A 37 -0.20 3.60 -15.65
CA LEU A 37 0.40 4.85 -16.11
C LEU A 37 1.66 4.62 -16.94
N SER A 38 2.60 3.78 -16.47
CA SER A 38 3.82 3.47 -17.22
C SER A 38 3.52 2.74 -18.52
N THR A 39 2.54 1.82 -18.52
CA THR A 39 2.16 1.07 -19.73
C THR A 39 1.56 1.98 -20.79
N ILE A 40 0.81 3.03 -20.40
CA ILE A 40 0.30 4.03 -21.35
C ILE A 40 1.47 4.68 -22.10
N ASP A 41 2.47 5.19 -21.37
CA ASP A 41 3.63 5.85 -21.96
C ASP A 41 4.46 4.89 -22.81
N ASP A 42 4.72 3.67 -22.31
CA ASP A 42 5.51 2.65 -23.01
C ASP A 42 4.85 2.27 -24.34
N VAL A 43 3.53 2.01 -24.34
CA VAL A 43 2.78 1.68 -25.56
C VAL A 43 2.77 2.86 -26.53
N VAL A 44 2.64 4.10 -26.04
CA VAL A 44 2.72 5.30 -26.88
C VAL A 44 4.09 5.43 -27.53
N LEU A 45 5.17 5.34 -26.74
CA LEU A 45 6.55 5.47 -27.23
C LEU A 45 6.87 4.40 -28.26
N GLU A 46 6.57 3.14 -27.97
CA GLU A 46 6.83 2.01 -28.87
C GLU A 46 6.02 2.14 -30.17
N THR A 47 4.76 2.59 -30.10
CA THR A 47 3.91 2.79 -31.29
C THR A 47 4.40 3.95 -32.16
N VAL A 48 4.81 5.06 -31.53
CA VAL A 48 5.36 6.23 -32.23
C VAL A 48 6.69 5.89 -32.91
N GLU A 49 7.56 5.14 -32.23
CA GLU A 49 8.84 4.68 -32.79
C GLU A 49 8.62 3.78 -34.01
N ARG A 50 7.73 2.78 -33.91
CA ARG A 50 7.38 1.90 -35.05
C ARG A 50 6.84 2.65 -36.25
N LEU A 51 5.91 3.59 -36.04
CA LEU A 51 5.39 4.44 -37.12
C LEU A 51 6.50 5.29 -37.74
N GLY A 52 7.40 5.83 -36.91
CA GLY A 52 8.56 6.59 -37.35
C GLY A 52 9.55 5.76 -38.18
N GLU A 53 9.78 4.50 -37.80
CA GLU A 53 10.60 3.57 -38.56
C GLU A 53 9.96 3.23 -39.91
N ALA A 54 8.69 2.86 -39.92
CA ALA A 54 7.93 2.56 -41.14
C ALA A 54 7.88 3.74 -42.14
N VAL A 55 7.85 4.97 -41.63
CA VAL A 55 7.98 6.19 -42.46
C VAL A 55 9.37 6.32 -43.08
N LYS A 56 10.43 6.03 -42.32
CA LYS A 56 11.83 6.15 -42.76
C LYS A 56 12.24 5.04 -43.72
N THR A 57 11.77 3.81 -43.53
CA THR A 57 12.17 2.64 -44.30
C THR A 57 11.17 2.30 -45.40
N GLU A 58 10.01 1.77 -45.04
CA GLU A 58 9.08 1.13 -45.98
C GLU A 58 8.40 2.14 -46.91
N LEU A 59 7.90 3.25 -46.35
CA LEU A 59 7.27 4.30 -47.16
C LEU A 59 8.28 5.03 -48.06
N THR A 60 9.53 5.20 -47.62
CA THR A 60 10.60 5.74 -48.47
C THR A 60 10.92 4.80 -49.62
N THR A 61 11.06 3.51 -49.33
CA THR A 61 11.33 2.47 -50.33
C THR A 61 10.20 2.39 -51.36
N LEU A 62 8.93 2.49 -50.92
CA LEU A 62 7.78 2.53 -51.82
C LEU A 62 7.77 3.76 -52.73
N GLU A 63 8.11 4.94 -52.21
CA GLU A 63 8.20 6.15 -53.05
C GLU A 63 9.27 6.02 -54.15
N GLU A 64 10.40 5.37 -53.85
CA GLU A 64 11.47 5.11 -54.83
C GLU A 64 11.01 4.11 -55.91
N VAL A 65 10.45 2.97 -55.49
CA VAL A 65 9.97 1.90 -56.39
C VAL A 65 8.85 2.39 -57.30
N LEU A 66 7.94 3.23 -56.77
CA LEU A 66 6.75 3.70 -57.48
C LEU A 66 6.98 5.00 -58.25
N SER A 67 8.21 5.55 -58.24
CA SER A 67 8.59 6.84 -58.83
C SER A 67 8.11 7.08 -60.27
N VAL A 68 7.92 6.01 -61.05
CA VAL A 68 7.45 6.05 -62.45
C VAL A 68 5.95 6.40 -62.56
N ARG A 69 5.15 6.16 -61.52
CA ARG A 69 3.68 6.37 -61.51
C ARG A 69 3.29 7.40 -60.45
N MET A 70 3.09 8.64 -60.89
CA MET A 70 2.80 9.77 -60.00
C MET A 70 1.59 9.55 -59.07
N GLU A 71 0.54 8.86 -59.52
CA GLU A 71 -0.65 8.56 -58.71
C GLU A 71 -0.33 7.64 -57.51
N LEU A 72 0.48 6.60 -57.72
CA LEU A 72 0.89 5.66 -56.67
C LEU A 72 1.87 6.32 -55.68
N VAL A 73 2.75 7.19 -56.19
CA VAL A 73 3.62 8.02 -55.32
C VAL A 73 2.79 9.00 -54.49
N ALA A 74 1.74 9.59 -55.07
CA ALA A 74 0.86 10.50 -54.33
C ALA A 74 0.11 9.78 -53.20
N ALA A 75 -0.37 8.56 -53.44
CA ALA A 75 -0.96 7.70 -52.40
C ALA A 75 0.08 7.32 -51.32
N THR A 76 1.31 6.96 -51.71
CA THR A 76 2.36 6.63 -50.73
C THR A 76 2.73 7.84 -49.86
N ARG A 77 2.85 9.02 -50.46
CA ARG A 77 3.08 10.29 -49.72
C ARG A 77 1.90 10.66 -48.82
N GLY A 78 0.68 10.36 -49.25
CA GLY A 78 -0.51 10.53 -48.42
C GLY A 78 -0.46 9.64 -47.18
N ALA A 79 -0.06 8.37 -47.35
CA ALA A 79 0.11 7.42 -46.25
C ALA A 79 1.20 7.88 -45.28
N ARG A 80 2.34 8.38 -45.80
CA ARG A 80 3.41 8.98 -44.99
C ARG A 80 2.89 10.13 -44.12
N ARG A 81 2.20 11.11 -44.71
CA ARG A 81 1.67 12.27 -43.96
C ARG A 81 0.69 11.84 -42.86
N GLN A 82 -0.14 10.83 -43.14
CA GLN A 82 -1.06 10.31 -42.13
C GLN A 82 -0.35 9.54 -41.03
N ALA A 83 0.71 8.79 -41.34
CA ALA A 83 1.54 8.11 -40.35
C ALA A 83 2.27 9.11 -39.42
N GLU A 84 2.87 10.16 -40.00
CA GLU A 84 3.49 11.25 -39.24
C GLU A 84 2.47 11.98 -38.35
N ALA A 85 1.27 12.27 -38.87
CA ALA A 85 0.20 12.88 -38.09
C ALA A 85 -0.29 11.95 -36.96
N ALA A 86 -0.47 10.66 -37.23
CA ALA A 86 -0.84 9.67 -36.22
C ALA A 86 0.21 9.61 -35.10
N ALA A 87 1.51 9.58 -35.45
CA ALA A 87 2.60 9.61 -34.48
C ALA A 87 2.54 10.86 -33.58
N GLN A 88 2.29 12.04 -34.16
CA GLN A 88 2.14 13.29 -33.39
C GLN A 88 0.92 13.26 -32.43
N TYR A 89 -0.22 12.75 -32.89
CA TYR A 89 -1.41 12.64 -32.04
C TYR A 89 -1.22 11.63 -30.90
N LEU A 90 -0.58 10.50 -31.19
CA LEU A 90 -0.29 9.45 -30.21
C LEU A 90 0.74 9.90 -29.18
N GLN A 91 1.80 10.60 -29.59
CA GLN A 91 2.79 11.17 -28.66
C GLN A 91 2.14 12.08 -27.63
N GLY A 92 1.06 12.78 -28.03
CA GLY A 92 0.26 13.56 -27.12
C GLY A 92 -0.52 12.79 -26.05
N LEU A 93 -0.53 11.45 -26.09
CA LEU A 93 -1.22 10.62 -25.11
C LEU A 93 -0.29 10.18 -23.97
N ALA A 94 1.04 10.33 -24.12
CA ALA A 94 2.03 10.06 -23.08
C ALA A 94 2.07 11.23 -22.06
N PHE A 95 1.04 11.32 -21.23
CA PHE A 95 0.91 12.41 -20.25
C PHE A 95 1.70 12.17 -18.97
N TRP A 96 2.13 10.93 -18.69
CA TRP A 96 2.80 10.55 -17.46
C TRP A 96 4.35 10.65 -17.56
N GLN A 97 4.85 10.96 -18.75
CA GLN A 97 6.27 10.97 -19.04
C GLN A 97 6.96 12.15 -18.34
N GLY A 98 7.94 11.85 -17.48
CA GLY A 98 8.73 12.87 -16.78
C GLY A 98 8.03 13.53 -15.60
N VAL A 99 6.96 12.92 -15.08
CA VAL A 99 6.29 13.35 -13.84
C VAL A 99 7.14 13.00 -12.62
N SER A 100 7.28 13.94 -11.68
CA SER A 100 8.11 13.83 -10.47
C SER A 100 7.55 12.90 -9.40
N LEU A 101 6.22 12.85 -9.24
CA LEU A 101 5.57 12.00 -8.25
C LEU A 101 5.49 10.56 -8.75
N SER A 102 6.15 9.63 -8.07
CA SER A 102 6.05 8.19 -8.36
C SER A 102 5.11 7.52 -7.36
N PRO A 103 3.97 6.92 -7.80
CA PRO A 103 3.10 6.14 -6.92
C PRO A 103 3.84 4.97 -6.27
N VAL A 104 4.90 4.46 -6.92
CA VAL A 104 5.76 3.41 -6.35
C VAL A 104 6.52 3.93 -5.12
N GLN A 105 7.07 5.15 -5.18
CA GLN A 105 7.76 5.74 -4.03
C GLN A 105 6.81 5.90 -2.84
N VAL A 106 5.58 6.37 -3.10
CA VAL A 106 4.55 6.47 -2.06
C VAL A 106 4.20 5.08 -1.48
N ALA A 107 4.08 4.06 -2.33
CA ALA A 107 3.82 2.69 -1.89
C ALA A 107 4.97 2.13 -1.04
N GLU A 108 6.22 2.36 -1.44
CA GLU A 108 7.42 1.95 -0.70
C GLU A 108 7.52 2.64 0.66
N ASP A 109 7.32 3.96 0.72
CA ASP A 109 7.38 4.74 1.96
C ASP A 109 6.31 4.28 2.96
N VAL A 110 5.09 4.08 2.48
CA VAL A 110 3.98 3.60 3.30
C VAL A 110 4.24 2.18 3.80
N THR A 111 4.70 1.29 2.94
CA THR A 111 5.00 -0.10 3.30
C THR A 111 6.13 -0.16 4.33
N PHE A 112 7.17 0.67 4.15
CA PHE A 112 8.29 0.77 5.09
C PHE A 112 7.81 1.17 6.49
N VAL A 113 7.01 2.25 6.60
CA VAL A 113 6.46 2.68 7.91
C VAL A 113 5.59 1.60 8.53
N GLU A 114 4.80 0.91 7.70
CA GLU A 114 3.89 -0.14 8.15
C GLU A 114 4.59 -1.36 8.73
N GLU A 115 5.73 -1.79 8.16
CA GLU A 115 6.53 -2.89 8.70
C GLU A 115 6.97 -2.62 10.15
N TYR A 116 7.46 -1.42 10.44
CA TYR A 116 7.85 -1.04 11.80
C TYR A 116 6.64 -0.91 12.72
N ARG A 117 5.55 -0.31 12.25
CA ARG A 117 4.30 -0.17 13.01
C ARG A 117 3.81 -1.56 13.44
N TRP A 118 3.64 -2.46 12.47
CA TRP A 118 3.14 -3.80 12.69
C TRP A 118 4.01 -4.57 13.70
N LEU A 119 5.33 -4.55 13.55
CA LEU A 119 6.27 -5.19 14.48
C LEU A 119 6.19 -4.59 15.88
N ALA A 120 6.12 -3.27 16.01
CA ALA A 120 6.01 -2.59 17.30
C ALA A 120 4.76 -3.04 18.07
N TYR A 121 3.62 -3.16 17.39
CA TYR A 121 2.38 -3.66 18.00
C TYR A 121 2.50 -5.13 18.39
N VAL A 122 3.03 -5.99 17.53
CA VAL A 122 3.26 -7.40 17.90
C VAL A 122 4.11 -7.51 19.17
N LEU A 123 5.18 -6.73 19.28
CA LEU A 123 6.02 -6.69 20.48
C LEU A 123 5.27 -6.19 21.71
N LEU A 124 4.45 -5.13 21.58
CA LEU A 124 3.63 -4.62 22.67
C LEU A 124 2.60 -5.66 23.15
N LEU A 125 1.91 -6.35 22.22
CA LEU A 125 0.97 -7.41 22.53
C LEU A 125 1.63 -8.59 23.26
N LEU A 126 2.79 -9.03 22.78
CA LEU A 126 3.58 -10.08 23.44
C LEU A 126 4.01 -9.67 24.84
N LEU A 127 4.44 -8.41 25.01
CA LEU A 127 4.84 -7.88 26.30
C LEU A 127 3.66 -7.86 27.29
N VAL A 128 2.47 -7.42 26.85
CA VAL A 128 1.24 -7.48 27.66
C VAL A 128 0.92 -8.93 28.05
N LEU A 129 0.98 -9.87 27.10
CA LEU A 129 0.70 -11.28 27.35
C LEU A 129 1.65 -11.89 28.39
N LEU A 130 2.96 -11.64 28.24
CA LEU A 130 3.97 -12.09 29.21
C LEU A 130 3.72 -11.47 30.58
N VAL A 131 3.40 -10.17 30.63
CA VAL A 131 3.11 -9.49 31.89
C VAL A 131 1.91 -10.09 32.60
N CYS A 132 0.82 -10.33 31.89
CA CYS A 132 -0.36 -10.99 32.43
C CYS A 132 -0.04 -12.41 32.94
N LEU A 133 0.68 -13.21 32.15
CA LEU A 133 0.99 -14.60 32.50
C LEU A 133 1.89 -14.71 33.74
N PHE A 134 2.96 -13.93 33.80
CA PHE A 134 3.87 -13.96 34.95
C PHE A 134 3.27 -13.31 36.20
N THR A 135 2.36 -12.34 36.05
CA THR A 135 1.59 -11.79 37.18
C THR A 135 0.71 -12.88 37.79
N LEU A 136 -0.03 -13.63 36.96
CA LEU A 136 -0.85 -14.76 37.41
C LEU A 136 0.01 -15.85 38.05
N LEU A 137 1.18 -16.16 37.48
CA LEU A 137 2.12 -17.13 38.05
C LEU A 137 2.66 -16.66 39.41
N GLY A 138 3.02 -15.38 39.54
CA GLY A 138 3.48 -14.77 40.79
C GLY A 138 2.42 -14.86 41.89
N LEU A 139 1.16 -14.58 41.55
CA LEU A 139 0.03 -14.74 42.46
C LEU A 139 -0.22 -16.20 42.84
N ALA A 140 -0.17 -17.13 41.87
CA ALA A 140 -0.41 -18.55 42.10
C ALA A 140 0.69 -19.22 42.94
N LYS A 141 1.94 -18.81 42.77
CA LYS A 141 3.10 -19.29 43.53
C LYS A 141 3.39 -18.49 44.79
N GLN A 142 2.64 -17.42 45.05
CA GLN A 142 2.86 -16.48 46.16
C GLN A 142 4.31 -15.97 46.22
N SER A 143 4.97 -15.87 45.05
CA SER A 143 6.39 -15.48 44.96
C SER A 143 6.50 -13.97 45.03
N LYS A 144 7.02 -13.46 46.16
CA LYS A 144 7.22 -12.02 46.40
C LYS A 144 8.10 -11.38 45.34
N TRP A 145 9.21 -12.02 44.98
CA TRP A 145 10.15 -11.50 43.98
C TRP A 145 9.51 -11.37 42.59
N LEU A 146 8.81 -12.42 42.14
CA LEU A 146 8.12 -12.40 40.84
C LEU A 146 7.08 -11.28 40.79
N VAL A 147 6.26 -11.13 41.84
CA VAL A 147 5.26 -10.06 41.91
C VAL A 147 5.89 -8.66 41.86
N VAL A 148 7.01 -8.43 42.54
CA VAL A 148 7.72 -7.13 42.49
C VAL A 148 8.22 -6.82 41.08
N VAL A 149 8.89 -7.77 40.42
CA VAL A 149 9.37 -7.62 39.05
C VAL A 149 8.21 -7.35 38.10
N MET A 150 7.12 -8.12 38.22
CA MET A 150 5.94 -7.93 37.37
C MET A 150 5.23 -6.60 37.62
N THR A 151 5.25 -6.07 38.84
CA THR A 151 4.68 -4.75 39.14
C THR A 151 5.45 -3.65 38.42
N ALA A 152 6.78 -3.71 38.42
CA ALA A 152 7.62 -2.76 37.68
C ALA A 152 7.39 -2.87 36.16
N MET A 153 7.31 -4.09 35.63
CA MET A 153 7.00 -4.32 34.21
C MET A 153 5.60 -3.83 33.85
N SER A 154 4.58 -4.07 34.68
CA SER A 154 3.22 -3.57 34.47
C SER A 154 3.16 -2.05 34.40
N LEU A 155 3.96 -1.34 35.21
CA LEU A 155 4.07 0.12 35.13
C LEU A 155 4.66 0.58 33.79
N LEU A 156 5.72 -0.08 33.31
CA LEU A 156 6.31 0.21 32.01
C LEU A 156 5.30 -0.02 30.88
N VAL A 157 4.64 -1.17 30.87
CA VAL A 157 3.64 -1.51 29.84
C VAL A 157 2.45 -0.56 29.89
N LEU A 158 2.01 -0.14 31.09
CA LEU A 158 0.95 0.85 31.24
C LEU A 158 1.31 2.17 30.54
N VAL A 159 2.54 2.66 30.72
CA VAL A 159 3.03 3.88 30.04
C VAL A 159 3.04 3.69 28.52
N LEU A 160 3.50 2.53 28.04
CA LEU A 160 3.50 2.20 26.62
C LEU A 160 2.08 2.12 26.04
N SER A 161 1.13 1.47 26.73
CA SER A 161 -0.27 1.39 26.31
C SER A 161 -0.94 2.76 26.22
N TRP A 162 -0.69 3.67 27.17
CA TRP A 162 -1.18 5.05 27.08
C TRP A 162 -0.55 5.85 25.95
N GLY A 163 0.76 5.66 25.71
CA GLY A 163 1.45 6.25 24.56
C GLY A 163 0.89 5.75 23.24
N SER A 164 0.63 4.45 23.13
CA SER A 164 0.02 3.79 21.97
C SER A 164 -1.36 4.37 21.69
N MET A 165 -2.23 4.41 22.71
CA MET A 165 -3.57 5.01 22.61
C MET A 165 -3.52 6.46 22.10
N GLY A 166 -2.57 7.26 22.59
CA GLY A 166 -2.39 8.64 22.15
C GLY A 166 -1.99 8.75 20.68
N LEU A 167 -1.09 7.89 20.22
CA LEU A 167 -0.66 7.83 18.83
C LEU A 167 -1.81 7.36 17.92
N GLU A 168 -2.48 6.27 18.28
CA GLU A 168 -3.61 5.71 17.53
C GLU A 168 -4.75 6.72 17.39
N ALA A 169 -5.08 7.44 18.47
CA ALA A 169 -6.09 8.48 18.46
C ALA A 169 -5.71 9.63 17.52
N ALA A 170 -4.45 10.08 17.55
CA ALA A 170 -3.97 11.13 16.65
C ALA A 170 -4.03 10.68 15.18
N THR A 171 -3.60 9.45 14.89
CA THR A 171 -3.67 8.89 13.53
C THR A 171 -5.11 8.68 13.06
N ALA A 172 -6.00 8.17 13.92
CA ALA A 172 -7.39 7.93 13.58
C ALA A 172 -8.14 9.23 13.32
N VAL A 173 -7.88 10.29 14.09
CA VAL A 173 -8.45 11.62 13.85
C VAL A 173 -7.93 12.21 12.53
N GLY A 174 -6.62 12.16 12.30
CA GLY A 174 -6.04 12.66 11.05
C GLY A 174 -6.56 11.92 9.82
N LEU A 175 -6.66 10.60 9.90
CA LEU A 175 -7.19 9.76 8.84
C LEU A 175 -8.69 10.00 8.63
N SER A 176 -9.47 10.14 9.71
CA SER A 176 -10.90 10.45 9.61
C SER A 176 -11.17 11.82 8.99
N ASP A 177 -10.32 12.82 9.25
CA ASP A 177 -10.43 14.15 8.62
C ASP A 177 -10.16 14.04 7.12
N PHE A 178 -9.07 13.36 6.73
CA PHE A 178 -8.77 13.06 5.33
C PHE A 178 -9.93 12.33 4.63
N CYS A 179 -10.47 11.29 5.26
CA CYS A 179 -11.55 10.47 4.70
C CYS A 179 -12.91 11.18 4.62
N SER A 180 -13.06 12.35 5.25
CA SER A 180 -14.28 13.16 5.12
C SER A 180 -14.41 13.81 3.74
N ASN A 181 -13.29 14.17 3.10
CA ASN A 181 -13.27 14.68 1.72
C ASN A 181 -11.91 14.40 1.04
N PRO A 182 -11.61 13.13 0.71
CA PRO A 182 -10.30 12.75 0.19
C PRO A 182 -10.05 13.31 -1.22
N ASP A 183 -11.09 13.42 -2.04
CA ASP A 183 -10.99 13.83 -3.46
C ASP A 183 -10.33 15.19 -3.61
N THR A 184 -10.78 16.19 -2.84
CA THR A 184 -10.23 17.55 -2.93
C THR A 184 -8.77 17.60 -2.49
N TYR A 185 -8.41 16.87 -1.44
CA TYR A 185 -7.04 16.82 -0.93
C TYR A 185 -6.11 16.17 -1.95
N VAL A 186 -6.46 14.97 -2.44
CA VAL A 186 -5.63 14.21 -3.39
C VAL A 186 -5.51 14.95 -4.72
N LEU A 187 -6.58 15.55 -5.22
CA LEU A 187 -6.54 16.37 -6.44
C LEU A 187 -5.56 17.54 -6.33
N ASN A 188 -5.63 18.31 -5.25
CA ASN A 188 -4.77 19.48 -5.06
C ASN A 188 -3.30 19.06 -4.87
N LEU A 189 -3.05 18.04 -4.05
CA LEU A 189 -1.70 17.53 -3.81
C LEU A 189 -1.08 16.97 -5.08
N THR A 190 -1.82 16.14 -5.82
CA THR A 190 -1.31 15.58 -7.08
C THR A 190 -1.07 16.66 -8.12
N GLN A 191 -1.92 17.69 -8.20
CA GLN A 191 -1.70 18.82 -9.10
C GLN A 191 -0.44 19.61 -8.76
N GLU A 192 -0.19 19.86 -7.47
CA GLU A 192 1.01 20.58 -6.99
C GLU A 192 2.30 19.78 -7.27
N GLU A 193 2.28 18.48 -6.99
CA GLU A 193 3.48 17.61 -7.11
C GLU A 193 3.77 17.15 -8.55
N THR A 194 2.75 17.00 -9.39
CA THR A 194 2.90 16.49 -10.77
C THR A 194 2.86 17.58 -11.84
N GLY A 195 2.26 18.73 -11.55
CA GLY A 195 2.01 19.76 -12.55
C GLY A 195 1.03 19.36 -13.66
N LEU A 196 0.32 18.23 -13.53
CA LEU A 196 -0.68 17.78 -14.49
C LEU A 196 -1.87 18.74 -14.55
N SER A 197 -2.53 18.79 -15.71
CA SER A 197 -3.73 19.63 -15.86
C SER A 197 -4.87 19.12 -14.98
N SER A 198 -5.61 20.06 -14.38
CA SER A 198 -6.74 19.76 -13.51
C SER A 198 -7.82 18.92 -14.22
N ASP A 199 -7.97 19.06 -15.55
CA ASP A 199 -8.90 18.28 -16.36
C ASP A 199 -8.55 16.78 -16.39
N ILE A 200 -7.26 16.44 -16.50
CA ILE A 200 -6.80 15.04 -16.51
C ILE A 200 -6.99 14.41 -15.14
N LEU A 201 -6.60 15.13 -14.08
CA LEU A 201 -6.74 14.65 -12.71
C LEU A 201 -8.23 14.44 -12.36
N SER A 202 -9.07 15.43 -12.65
CA SER A 202 -10.52 15.34 -12.42
C SER A 202 -11.16 14.19 -13.20
N TYR A 203 -10.69 13.91 -14.43
CA TYR A 203 -11.18 12.79 -15.23
C TYR A 203 -10.92 11.44 -14.55
N TYR A 204 -9.72 11.22 -14.01
CA TYR A 204 -9.36 9.97 -13.34
C TYR A 204 -9.92 9.84 -11.92
N PHE A 205 -9.90 10.90 -11.11
CA PHE A 205 -10.37 10.84 -9.72
C PHE A 205 -11.89 10.85 -9.60
N LEU A 206 -12.62 11.63 -10.41
CA LEU A 206 -14.09 11.69 -10.31
C LEU A 206 -14.80 10.67 -11.21
N CYS A 207 -14.25 10.38 -12.39
CA CYS A 207 -14.75 9.41 -13.38
C CYS A 207 -16.29 9.37 -13.51
N ASN A 208 -16.91 10.54 -13.73
CA ASN A 208 -18.37 10.68 -13.84
C ASN A 208 -18.78 11.15 -15.25
N GLN A 209 -20.10 11.16 -15.53
CA GLN A 209 -20.63 11.58 -16.84
C GLN A 209 -20.47 13.08 -17.13
N ALA A 210 -20.21 13.90 -16.12
CA ALA A 210 -20.05 15.34 -16.27
C ALA A 210 -18.64 15.71 -16.77
N VAL A 211 -17.63 14.88 -16.52
CA VAL A 211 -16.25 15.10 -16.97
C VAL A 211 -16.02 14.38 -18.30
N SER A 212 -15.70 15.16 -19.34
CA SER A 212 -15.37 14.64 -20.67
C SER A 212 -13.96 14.07 -20.71
N ASN A 213 -13.74 13.02 -21.52
CA ASN A 213 -12.40 12.46 -21.72
C ASN A 213 -11.45 13.47 -22.41
N PRO A 214 -10.37 13.94 -21.74
CA PRO A 214 -9.44 14.93 -22.29
C PRO A 214 -8.67 14.40 -23.52
N PHE A 215 -8.57 13.08 -23.68
CA PHE A 215 -7.87 12.44 -24.78
C PHE A 215 -8.77 12.17 -26.01
N GLN A 216 -10.08 12.40 -25.90
CA GLN A 216 -11.06 12.01 -26.92
C GLN A 216 -10.73 12.57 -28.32
N GLN A 217 -10.31 13.83 -28.40
CA GLN A 217 -9.95 14.46 -29.66
C GLN A 217 -8.73 13.79 -30.30
N ARG A 218 -7.66 13.52 -29.52
CA ARG A 218 -6.43 12.88 -30.01
C ARG A 218 -6.70 11.43 -30.44
N LEU A 219 -7.51 10.70 -29.68
CA LEU A 219 -7.94 9.35 -30.04
C LEU A 219 -8.72 9.33 -31.36
N THR A 220 -9.68 10.24 -31.53
CA THR A 220 -10.49 10.33 -32.76
C THR A 220 -9.63 10.68 -33.99
N LEU A 221 -8.67 11.61 -33.83
CA LEU A 221 -7.76 11.99 -34.90
C LEU A 221 -6.79 10.86 -35.26
N SER A 222 -6.25 10.16 -34.26
CA SER A 222 -5.38 8.99 -34.46
C SER A 222 -6.12 7.87 -35.20
N GLN A 223 -7.34 7.55 -34.78
CA GLN A 223 -8.17 6.52 -35.44
C GLN A 223 -8.46 6.88 -36.91
N ARG A 224 -8.78 8.16 -37.19
CA ARG A 224 -9.02 8.61 -38.57
C ARG A 224 -7.77 8.53 -39.43
N ALA A 225 -6.61 8.89 -38.88
CA ALA A 225 -5.33 8.80 -39.58
C ALA A 225 -5.01 7.34 -39.91
N LEU A 226 -5.10 6.42 -38.94
CA LEU A 226 -4.86 4.99 -39.13
C LEU A 226 -5.79 4.39 -40.20
N ALA A 227 -7.09 4.68 -40.14
CA ALA A 227 -8.05 4.23 -41.15
C ALA A 227 -7.72 4.77 -42.56
N SER A 228 -7.23 6.01 -42.65
CA SER A 228 -6.78 6.60 -43.92
C SER A 228 -5.55 5.92 -44.48
N ILE A 229 -4.57 5.55 -43.64
CA ILE A 229 -3.38 4.81 -44.07
C ILE A 229 -3.81 3.43 -44.59
N HIS A 230 -4.69 2.73 -43.88
CA HIS A 230 -5.20 1.42 -44.27
C HIS A 230 -5.88 1.46 -45.65
N SER A 231 -6.75 2.45 -45.87
CA SER A 231 -7.40 2.65 -47.17
C SER A 231 -6.40 2.94 -48.30
N GLN A 232 -5.32 3.68 -48.03
CA GLN A 232 -4.30 4.01 -49.04
C GLN A 232 -3.43 2.79 -49.38
N LEU A 233 -3.05 1.99 -48.38
CA LEU A 233 -2.27 0.77 -48.59
C LEU A 233 -3.04 -0.30 -49.36
N GLN A 234 -4.32 -0.51 -49.05
CA GLN A 234 -5.16 -1.43 -49.82
C GLN A 234 -5.29 -1.01 -51.30
N GLY A 235 -5.35 0.29 -51.56
CA GLY A 235 -5.32 0.83 -52.93
C GLY A 235 -3.99 0.55 -53.63
N LEU A 236 -2.89 0.82 -52.93
CA LEU A 236 -1.53 0.54 -53.42
C LEU A 236 -1.30 -0.95 -53.69
N GLU A 237 -1.78 -1.84 -52.81
CA GLU A 237 -1.66 -3.28 -52.98
C GLU A 237 -2.32 -3.76 -54.28
N ARG A 238 -3.56 -3.33 -54.53
CA ARG A 238 -4.34 -3.72 -55.71
C ARG A 238 -3.73 -3.21 -57.01
N GLU A 239 -3.22 -1.99 -57.02
CA GLU A 239 -2.77 -1.32 -58.24
C GLU A 239 -1.27 -1.45 -58.51
N ALA A 240 -0.44 -1.45 -57.47
CA ALA A 240 1.02 -1.46 -57.60
C ALA A 240 1.60 -2.86 -57.78
N ILE A 241 1.11 -3.88 -57.04
CA ILE A 241 1.72 -5.22 -57.05
C ILE A 241 1.77 -5.86 -58.45
N PRO A 242 0.72 -5.79 -59.30
CA PRO A 242 0.77 -6.38 -60.64
C PRO A 242 1.83 -5.76 -61.55
N GLN A 243 2.26 -4.53 -61.25
CA GLN A 243 3.15 -3.72 -62.09
C GLN A 243 4.56 -3.59 -61.49
N PHE A 244 4.67 -3.67 -60.16
CA PHE A 244 5.88 -3.45 -59.39
C PHE A 244 6.01 -4.53 -58.30
N SER A 245 6.53 -5.71 -58.66
CA SER A 245 6.72 -6.81 -57.70
C SER A 245 7.65 -6.45 -56.54
N ALA A 246 8.57 -5.50 -56.74
CA ALA A 246 9.45 -4.97 -55.70
C ALA A 246 8.69 -4.22 -54.58
N ALA A 247 7.48 -3.71 -54.84
CA ALA A 247 6.64 -3.03 -53.85
C ALA A 247 5.96 -4.01 -52.87
N GLN A 248 5.93 -5.31 -53.18
CA GLN A 248 5.21 -6.30 -52.37
C GLN A 248 5.78 -6.43 -50.95
N LYS A 249 7.12 -6.49 -50.80
CA LYS A 249 7.75 -6.66 -49.48
C LYS A 249 7.50 -5.46 -48.55
N PRO A 250 7.72 -4.20 -48.99
CA PRO A 250 7.41 -3.04 -48.16
C PRO A 250 5.93 -2.91 -47.81
N LEU A 251 5.02 -3.23 -48.73
CA LEU A 251 3.57 -3.19 -48.47
C LEU A 251 3.16 -4.21 -47.39
N LEU A 252 3.66 -5.44 -47.45
CA LEU A 252 3.40 -6.45 -46.43
C LEU A 252 3.94 -6.05 -45.06
N SER A 253 5.15 -5.47 -45.01
CA SER A 253 5.73 -4.98 -43.75
C SER A 253 4.94 -3.80 -43.17
N LEU A 254 4.43 -2.89 -44.01
CA LEU A 254 3.55 -1.80 -43.58
C LEU A 254 2.21 -2.30 -43.07
N GLU A 255 1.62 -3.30 -43.71
CA GLU A 255 0.38 -3.92 -43.24
C GLU A 255 0.57 -4.58 -41.87
N GLU A 256 1.67 -5.30 -41.66
CA GLU A 256 2.03 -5.87 -40.35
C GLU A 256 2.20 -4.78 -39.29
N THR A 257 2.96 -3.72 -39.60
CA THR A 257 3.18 -2.59 -38.70
C THR A 257 1.86 -1.92 -38.31
N LEU A 258 0.95 -1.73 -39.26
CA LEU A 258 -0.37 -1.15 -38.99
C LEU A 258 -1.26 -2.06 -38.16
N ASN A 259 -1.24 -3.37 -38.39
CA ASN A 259 -1.99 -4.32 -37.59
C ASN A 259 -1.52 -4.30 -36.12
N VAL A 260 -0.20 -4.25 -35.89
CA VAL A 260 0.37 -4.07 -34.55
C VAL A 260 -0.03 -2.71 -33.95
N THR A 261 0.03 -1.64 -34.76
CA THR A 261 -0.35 -0.28 -34.34
C THR A 261 -1.84 -0.19 -33.96
N GLU A 262 -2.73 -0.83 -34.73
CA GLU A 262 -4.17 -0.85 -34.46
C GLU A 262 -4.48 -1.61 -33.16
N ARG A 263 -3.84 -2.77 -32.94
CA ARG A 263 -3.94 -3.50 -31.67
C ARG A 263 -3.46 -2.65 -30.49
N SER A 264 -2.31 -1.99 -30.63
CA SER A 264 -1.74 -1.11 -29.61
C SER A 264 -2.65 0.09 -29.34
N PHE A 265 -3.27 0.66 -30.37
CA PHE A 265 -4.23 1.75 -30.26
C PHE A 265 -5.49 1.32 -29.48
N HIS A 266 -6.03 0.13 -29.75
CA HIS A 266 -7.17 -0.39 -29.00
C HIS A 266 -6.84 -0.64 -27.53
N GLN A 267 -5.65 -1.17 -27.23
CA GLN A 267 -5.16 -1.29 -25.87
C GLN A 267 -5.04 0.08 -25.19
N LEU A 268 -4.48 1.07 -25.88
CA LEU A 268 -4.32 2.43 -25.38
C LEU A 268 -5.66 3.11 -25.07
N VAL A 269 -6.67 2.94 -25.93
CA VAL A 269 -8.04 3.43 -25.67
C VAL A 269 -8.60 2.85 -24.37
N ALA A 270 -8.35 1.56 -24.11
CA ALA A 270 -8.81 0.90 -22.88
C ALA A 270 -8.06 1.40 -21.65
N LEU A 271 -6.73 1.56 -21.72
CA LEU A 271 -5.90 2.03 -20.61
C LEU A 271 -6.17 3.49 -20.25
N LEU A 272 -6.38 4.35 -21.26
CA LEU A 272 -6.69 5.77 -21.04
C LEU A 272 -8.08 6.00 -20.45
N HIS A 273 -8.95 4.99 -20.41
CA HIS A 273 -10.28 5.13 -19.86
C HIS A 273 -10.23 5.29 -18.33
N CYS A 274 -10.94 6.29 -17.77
CA CYS A 274 -10.84 6.64 -16.36
C CYS A 274 -11.12 5.48 -15.39
N ARG A 275 -11.95 4.51 -15.81
CA ARG A 275 -12.47 3.46 -14.94
C ARG A 275 -11.39 2.60 -14.28
N SER A 276 -10.26 2.35 -14.94
CA SER A 276 -9.20 1.51 -14.36
C SER A 276 -8.51 2.24 -13.21
N LEU A 277 -7.94 3.43 -13.48
CA LEU A 277 -7.29 4.25 -12.45
C LEU A 277 -8.25 4.68 -11.34
N HIS A 278 -9.50 5.01 -11.68
CA HIS A 278 -10.52 5.35 -10.68
C HIS A 278 -10.81 4.17 -9.75
N LYS A 279 -10.81 2.94 -10.26
CA LYS A 279 -10.96 1.74 -9.44
C LYS A 279 -9.77 1.55 -8.50
N ASP A 280 -8.55 1.79 -8.97
CA ASP A 280 -7.35 1.73 -8.13
C ASP A 280 -7.40 2.80 -7.05
N TYR A 281 -7.75 4.04 -7.40
CA TYR A 281 -8.00 5.14 -6.45
C TYR A 281 -9.06 4.77 -5.39
N GLY A 282 -10.21 4.26 -5.81
CA GLY A 282 -11.26 3.84 -4.88
C GLY A 282 -10.87 2.64 -4.01
N SER A 283 -9.95 1.79 -4.49
CA SER A 283 -9.41 0.67 -3.70
C SER A 283 -8.41 1.16 -2.64
N ALA A 284 -7.57 2.13 -3.01
CA ALA A 284 -6.67 2.83 -2.10
C ALA A 284 -7.44 3.54 -0.99
N LEU A 285 -8.49 4.30 -1.34
CA LEU A 285 -9.33 4.97 -0.35
C LEU A 285 -10.05 3.98 0.56
N ARG A 286 -10.57 2.86 0.04
CA ARG A 286 -11.20 1.84 0.87
C ARG A 286 -10.21 1.24 1.87
N GLY A 287 -9.01 0.91 1.41
CA GLY A 287 -7.96 0.38 2.28
C GLY A 287 -7.60 1.33 3.42
N LEU A 288 -7.53 2.63 3.15
CA LEU A 288 -7.25 3.64 4.18
C LEU A 288 -8.46 3.95 5.08
N CYS A 289 -9.59 4.31 4.46
CA CYS A 289 -10.72 4.92 5.15
C CYS A 289 -11.70 3.93 5.78
N GLU A 290 -11.69 2.68 5.31
CA GLU A 290 -12.50 1.60 5.89
C GLU A 290 -11.58 0.69 6.70
N ASP A 291 -10.75 -0.13 6.03
CA ASP A 291 -10.01 -1.23 6.65
C ASP A 291 -8.95 -0.71 7.66
N ALA A 292 -8.11 0.25 7.25
CA ALA A 292 -7.05 0.76 8.12
C ALA A 292 -7.60 1.54 9.32
N LEU A 293 -8.63 2.35 9.09
CA LEU A 293 -9.30 3.10 10.14
C LEU A 293 -10.01 2.16 11.13
N GLU A 294 -10.70 1.12 10.65
CA GLU A 294 -11.31 0.09 11.49
C GLU A 294 -10.26 -0.59 12.38
N GLY A 295 -9.14 -1.02 11.80
CA GLY A 295 -8.04 -1.62 12.56
C GLY A 295 -7.49 -0.68 13.65
N LEU A 296 -7.34 0.61 13.35
CA LEU A 296 -6.89 1.62 14.33
C LEU A 296 -7.87 1.77 15.49
N LEU A 297 -9.19 1.71 15.23
CA LEU A 297 -10.21 1.74 16.28
C LEU A 297 -10.11 0.52 17.20
N PHE A 298 -9.83 -0.67 16.66
CA PHE A 298 -9.62 -1.87 17.46
C PHE A 298 -8.32 -1.83 18.26
N LEU A 299 -7.25 -1.25 17.71
CA LEU A 299 -6.01 -1.00 18.45
C LEU A 299 -6.24 -0.05 19.63
N MET A 300 -7.02 1.03 19.44
CA MET A 300 -7.42 1.92 20.53
C MET A 300 -8.20 1.19 21.63
N LEU A 301 -9.14 0.33 21.24
CA LEU A 301 -9.88 -0.47 22.20
C LEU A 301 -8.94 -1.40 22.98
N PHE A 302 -7.99 -2.05 22.32
CA PHE A 302 -6.97 -2.88 22.97
C PHE A 302 -6.09 -2.06 23.94
N SER A 303 -5.58 -0.91 23.51
CA SER A 303 -4.76 -0.01 24.32
C SER A 303 -5.50 0.47 25.57
N LEU A 304 -6.79 0.80 25.45
CA LEU A 304 -7.64 1.17 26.58
C LEU A 304 -7.90 0.00 27.54
N LEU A 305 -8.24 -1.19 27.02
CA LEU A 305 -8.50 -2.38 27.83
C LEU A 305 -7.24 -2.84 28.56
N SER A 306 -6.08 -2.82 27.89
CA SER A 306 -4.79 -3.19 28.48
C SER A 306 -4.37 -2.20 29.56
N ALA A 307 -4.49 -0.89 29.32
CA ALA A 307 -4.20 0.13 30.32
C ALA A 307 -5.12 0.00 31.55
N GLY A 308 -6.42 -0.24 31.34
CA GLY A 308 -7.38 -0.49 32.41
C GLY A 308 -7.03 -1.73 33.23
N ALA A 309 -6.75 -2.86 32.57
CA ALA A 309 -6.33 -4.09 33.23
C ALA A 309 -5.06 -3.88 34.05
N LEU A 310 -4.02 -3.29 33.47
CA LEU A 310 -2.75 -3.02 34.16
C LEU A 310 -2.94 -2.08 35.34
N ALA A 311 -3.74 -1.02 35.22
CA ALA A 311 -4.07 -0.13 36.34
C ALA A 311 -4.75 -0.89 37.49
N THR A 312 -5.71 -1.78 37.18
CA THR A 312 -6.34 -2.62 38.23
C THR A 312 -5.36 -3.58 38.89
N THR A 313 -4.41 -4.15 38.14
CA THR A 313 -3.36 -5.00 38.71
C THR A 313 -2.49 -4.18 39.66
N LEU A 314 -1.98 -3.01 39.25
CA LEU A 314 -1.13 -2.17 40.08
C LEU A 314 -1.82 -1.72 41.38
N CYS A 315 -3.13 -1.47 41.35
CA CYS A 315 -3.91 -1.10 42.54
C CYS A 315 -4.21 -2.29 43.48
N SER A 316 -4.29 -3.52 42.95
CA SER A 316 -4.70 -4.71 43.72
C SER A 316 -3.53 -5.56 44.22
N LEU A 317 -2.40 -5.57 43.50
CA LEU A 317 -1.19 -6.33 43.84
C LEU A 317 -0.63 -6.02 45.25
N PRO A 318 -0.59 -4.76 45.73
CA PRO A 318 -0.12 -4.47 47.09
C PRO A 318 -0.96 -5.14 48.18
N ARG A 319 -2.28 -5.27 47.96
CA ARG A 319 -3.18 -5.96 48.89
C ARG A 319 -2.99 -7.48 48.83
N ALA A 320 -2.80 -8.04 47.64
CA ALA A 320 -2.50 -9.46 47.47
C ALA A 320 -1.15 -9.83 48.11
N TRP A 321 -0.15 -8.96 48.00
CA TRP A 321 1.17 -9.14 48.59
C TRP A 321 1.14 -9.20 50.12
N ALA A 322 0.29 -8.40 50.76
CA ALA A 322 0.10 -8.43 52.22
C ALA A 322 -0.51 -9.75 52.75
N LEU A 323 -1.12 -10.56 51.87
CA LEU A 323 -1.72 -11.85 52.22
C LEU A 323 -0.75 -13.02 52.01
N PHE A 324 0.45 -12.78 51.48
CA PHE A 324 1.44 -13.84 51.28
C PHE A 324 2.09 -14.26 52.60
N PRO A 325 2.33 -15.56 52.82
CA PRO A 325 3.04 -16.03 54.00
C PRO A 325 4.43 -15.38 54.08
N PRO A 326 4.97 -15.14 55.29
CA PRO A 326 6.39 -14.82 55.45
C PRO A 326 7.23 -15.88 54.73
N SER A 327 8.29 -15.46 54.03
CA SER A 327 9.14 -16.41 53.32
C SER A 327 9.95 -17.18 54.36
N ASP A 328 9.89 -18.51 54.30
CA ASP A 328 10.67 -19.44 55.15
C ASP A 328 12.19 -19.40 54.86
N ASP A 329 12.70 -18.37 54.16
CA ASP A 329 14.13 -18.19 53.84
C ASP A 329 14.94 -17.65 55.04
N TYR A 330 14.33 -17.54 56.22
CA TYR A 330 15.09 -17.68 57.46
C TYR A 330 15.05 -19.16 57.80
N ASP A 331 15.95 -19.93 57.18
CA ASP A 331 16.43 -21.16 57.80
C ASP A 331 17.04 -20.68 59.12
N ASP A 332 16.27 -20.84 60.20
CA ASP A 332 16.68 -20.53 61.57
C ASP A 332 18.02 -21.22 61.79
N THR A 333 19.11 -20.48 61.60
CA THR A 333 20.46 -20.89 62.01
C THR A 333 20.61 -20.70 63.53
N ASP A 334 19.52 -20.88 64.26
CA ASP A 334 19.38 -20.66 65.70
C ASP A 334 19.32 -21.99 66.48
N ASP A 335 19.47 -23.13 65.80
CA ASP A 335 19.56 -24.44 66.46
C ASP A 335 20.94 -24.69 67.14
N ASP A 336 21.92 -23.80 66.97
CA ASP A 336 23.27 -23.89 67.57
C ASP A 336 23.69 -22.64 68.38
N ASP A 337 22.75 -21.81 68.87
CA ASP A 337 23.07 -20.72 69.82
C ASP A 337 22.99 -21.19 71.30
N PRO A 338 24.13 -21.36 72.00
CA PRO A 338 24.16 -21.78 73.40
C PRO A 338 23.56 -20.76 74.38
N PHE A 339 23.13 -19.57 73.92
CA PHE A 339 22.51 -18.54 74.76
C PHE A 339 20.98 -18.43 74.63
N ASN A 340 20.32 -19.38 73.96
CA ASN A 340 18.86 -19.41 73.86
C ASN A 340 18.19 -19.55 75.25
N PRO A 341 17.35 -18.60 75.70
CA PRO A 341 16.74 -18.61 77.03
C PRO A 341 15.76 -19.77 77.28
N GLN A 342 15.37 -20.53 76.26
CA GLN A 342 14.54 -21.73 76.41
C GLN A 342 15.33 -22.95 76.93
N GLU A 343 16.61 -23.10 76.57
CA GLU A 343 17.49 -24.17 77.08
C GLU A 343 17.85 -23.97 78.55
N SER A 344 18.11 -22.72 78.95
CA SER A 344 18.43 -22.35 80.34
C SER A 344 17.33 -22.78 81.33
N LYS A 345 16.06 -22.72 80.92
CA LYS A 345 14.93 -23.18 81.76
C LYS A 345 14.89 -24.69 81.92
N ARG A 346 15.31 -25.47 80.92
CA ARG A 346 15.43 -26.94 81.01
C ARG A 346 16.54 -27.35 81.96
N PHE A 347 17.66 -26.64 81.97
CA PHE A 347 18.81 -26.96 82.83
C PHE A 347 18.49 -26.72 84.32
N VAL A 348 17.78 -25.64 84.65
CA VAL A 348 17.37 -25.34 86.04
C VAL A 348 16.35 -26.36 86.56
N GLN A 349 15.51 -26.92 85.69
CA GLN A 349 14.51 -27.92 86.07
C GLN A 349 15.11 -29.32 86.27
N TRP A 350 16.27 -29.62 85.68
CA TRP A 350 16.96 -30.89 85.89
C TRP A 350 17.73 -30.93 87.22
N GLN A 351 18.31 -29.80 87.64
CA GLN A 351 19.03 -29.69 88.93
C GLN A 351 18.11 -29.76 90.17
N SER A 352 16.80 -29.54 90.02
CA SER A 352 15.85 -29.62 91.14
C SER A 352 15.28 -31.03 91.37
N SER A 353 15.68 -32.02 90.57
CA SER A 353 15.20 -33.41 90.65
C SER A 353 16.30 -34.44 90.95
N ILE A 354 17.47 -34.02 91.44
CA ILE A 354 18.53 -34.91 91.97
C ILE A 354 18.76 -34.68 93.45
#